data_AF-A0A1I2MF56-F1
#
_entry.id   AF-A0A1I2MF56-F1
#
_cell.length_a   1.000
_cell.length_b   1.000
_cell.length_c   1.000
_cell.angle_alpha   90.00
_cell.angle_beta   90.00
_cell.angle_gamma   90.00
#
_symmetry.space_group_name_H-M   'P 1'
#
loop_
_entity.id
_entity.type
_entity.pdbx_description
1 polymer ?
#
loop_
_entity_poly.entity_id
_entity_poly.type
_entity_poly.pdbx_seq_one_letter_code
_entity_poly.pdbx_strand_id
1 'polypeptide(L)'
;MSARACRVSTRVPVYGTGMLIALADRKAKAVSLHEGLRAAPHRAVVLGPVLAQVWRPRPALVHVLAGVLKGCAVSQARSSQPPMRETRPGRPECIACATGPDLDDWRRIGTALGQAALLSKELPDAVDAWVALAAVRHSSAVIFTRDPDDINAYLAVLNPTDVHVVTV
;
A
#
# COMPACT_ATOMS: atom_id res chain seq x y z
N MET A 1 -26.95 23.87 -12.05
CA MET A 1 -26.64 22.69 -11.22
C MET A 1 -26.13 21.59 -12.14
N SER A 2 -24.80 21.44 -12.27
CA SER A 2 -24.18 20.45 -13.13
C SER A 2 -23.47 19.44 -12.24
N ALA A 3 -24.02 18.23 -12.17
CA ALA A 3 -23.37 17.09 -11.55
C ALA A 3 -22.08 16.78 -12.33
N ARG A 4 -20.95 17.26 -11.81
CA ARG A 4 -19.64 16.73 -12.22
C ARG A 4 -19.65 15.26 -11.84
N ALA A 5 -19.69 14.40 -12.84
CA ALA A 5 -19.31 13.00 -12.70
C ALA A 5 -17.99 12.96 -11.90
N CYS A 6 -18.07 12.51 -10.66
CA CYS A 6 -16.92 12.32 -9.80
C CYS A 6 -16.08 11.23 -10.49
N ARG A 7 -15.00 11.63 -11.18
CA ARG A 7 -14.03 10.68 -11.72
C ARG A 7 -13.62 9.82 -10.54
N VAL A 8 -13.96 8.53 -10.56
CA VAL A 8 -13.32 7.55 -9.69
C VAL A 8 -11.84 7.63 -10.06
N SER A 9 -11.07 8.38 -9.29
CA SER A 9 -9.62 8.33 -9.38
C SER A 9 -9.26 6.93 -8.93
N THR A 10 -9.09 6.00 -9.88
CA THR A 10 -8.75 4.59 -9.67
C THR A 10 -7.29 4.44 -9.23
N ARG A 11 -6.89 5.16 -8.18
CA ARG A 11 -5.57 5.05 -7.59
C ARG A 11 -5.42 3.70 -6.93
N VAL A 12 -4.27 3.06 -7.13
CA VAL A 12 -3.95 1.80 -6.47
C VAL A 12 -3.76 2.05 -4.97
N PRO A 13 -4.53 1.39 -4.09
CA PRO A 13 -4.33 1.52 -2.66
C PRO A 13 -3.10 0.72 -2.25
N VAL A 14 -2.17 1.32 -1.52
CA VAL A 14 -1.01 0.64 -0.93
C VAL A 14 -1.07 0.81 0.59
N TYR A 15 -1.00 -0.28 1.33
CA TYR A 15 -1.06 -0.24 2.79
C TYR A 15 0.35 -0.29 3.38
N GLY A 16 0.68 0.75 4.16
CA GLY A 16 1.80 0.72 5.09
C GLY A 16 1.46 -0.06 6.36
N THR A 17 2.48 -0.27 7.19
CA THR A 17 2.36 -1.06 8.44
C THR A 17 1.34 -0.47 9.40
N GLY A 18 1.31 0.88 9.52
CA GLY A 18 0.33 1.59 10.33
C GLY A 18 -1.13 1.31 9.96
N MET A 19 -1.44 1.16 8.66
CA MET A 19 -2.80 0.82 8.20
C MET A 19 -3.20 -0.61 8.60
N LEU A 20 -2.31 -1.59 8.45
CA LEU A 20 -2.60 -2.96 8.87
C LEU A 20 -2.78 -3.08 10.39
N ILE A 21 -1.99 -2.36 11.18
CA ILE A 21 -2.16 -2.29 12.64
C ILE A 21 -3.51 -1.64 12.97
N ALA A 22 -3.85 -0.51 12.35
CA ALA A 22 -5.11 0.17 12.59
C ALA A 22 -6.33 -0.70 12.23
N LEU A 23 -6.25 -1.51 11.16
CA LEU A 23 -7.27 -2.49 10.81
C LEU A 23 -7.35 -3.65 11.82
N ALA A 24 -6.21 -4.16 12.27
CA ALA A 24 -6.15 -5.19 13.31
C ALA A 24 -6.82 -4.72 14.61
N ASP A 25 -6.57 -3.46 14.98
CA ASP A 25 -7.16 -2.81 16.15
C ASP A 25 -8.59 -2.29 15.91
N ARG A 26 -9.15 -2.53 14.71
CA ARG A 26 -10.49 -2.08 14.28
C ARG A 26 -10.73 -0.58 14.46
N LYS A 27 -9.73 0.25 14.22
CA LYS A 27 -9.88 1.71 14.24
C LYS A 27 -10.93 2.13 13.20
N ALA A 28 -11.95 2.88 13.62
CA ALA A 28 -13.11 3.20 12.79
C ALA A 28 -12.74 3.84 11.44
N LYS A 29 -11.77 4.76 11.43
CA LYS A 29 -11.26 5.41 10.22
C LYS A 29 -10.63 4.39 9.25
N ALA A 30 -9.73 3.54 9.73
CA ALA A 30 -9.08 2.51 8.91
C ALA A 30 -10.11 1.52 8.34
N VAL A 31 -11.06 1.07 9.16
CA VAL A 31 -12.15 0.18 8.71
C VAL A 31 -12.99 0.84 7.62
N SER A 32 -13.41 2.09 7.82
CA SER A 32 -14.18 2.85 6.84
C SER A 32 -13.43 3.00 5.50
N LEU A 33 -12.14 3.35 5.56
CA LEU A 33 -11.29 3.45 4.38
C LEU A 33 -11.15 2.10 3.64
N HIS A 34 -10.92 1.00 4.38
CA HIS A 34 -10.82 -0.33 3.78
C HIS A 34 -12.12 -0.77 3.10
N GLU A 35 -13.27 -0.59 3.78
CA GLU A 35 -14.58 -0.93 3.22
C GLU A 35 -14.91 -0.09 1.99
N GLY A 36 -14.58 1.21 1.99
CA GLY A 36 -14.76 2.10 0.83
C GLY A 36 -13.97 1.66 -0.41
N LEU A 37 -12.86 0.94 -0.23
CA LEU A 37 -12.00 0.44 -1.32
C LEU A 37 -12.43 -0.93 -1.86
N ARG A 38 -13.46 -1.56 -1.30
CA ARG A 38 -13.88 -2.90 -1.72
C ARG A 38 -14.43 -2.94 -3.14
N ALA A 39 -15.00 -1.83 -3.61
CA ALA A 39 -15.51 -1.68 -4.96
C ALA A 39 -14.45 -1.22 -5.98
N ALA A 40 -13.22 -0.88 -5.53
CA ALA A 40 -12.17 -0.44 -6.43
C ALA A 40 -11.76 -1.57 -7.41
N PRO A 41 -11.40 -1.27 -8.67
CA PRO A 41 -10.93 -2.32 -9.59
C PRO A 41 -9.66 -3.02 -9.08
N HIS A 42 -8.73 -2.25 -8.53
CA HIS A 42 -7.51 -2.77 -7.92
C HIS A 42 -7.73 -3.02 -6.43
N ARG A 43 -7.36 -4.21 -5.94
CA ARG A 43 -7.30 -4.53 -4.50
C ARG A 43 -6.23 -3.68 -3.83
N ALA A 44 -6.36 -3.46 -2.53
CA ALA A 44 -5.26 -2.86 -1.78
C ALA A 44 -4.03 -3.77 -1.85
N VAL A 45 -2.88 -3.20 -2.18
CA VAL A 45 -1.58 -3.88 -2.20
C VAL A 45 -1.02 -3.86 -0.79
N VAL A 46 -0.66 -5.04 -0.31
CA VAL A 46 0.07 -5.26 0.94
C VAL A 46 1.40 -5.90 0.60
N LEU A 47 2.50 -5.29 1.01
CA LEU A 47 3.81 -5.90 0.80
C LEU A 47 4.06 -7.02 1.82
N GLY A 48 4.80 -8.04 1.41
CA GLY A 48 5.19 -9.16 2.29
C GLY A 48 5.83 -8.69 3.61
N PRO A 49 6.84 -7.79 3.58
CA PRO A 49 7.45 -7.25 4.80
C PRO A 49 6.49 -6.45 5.69
N VAL A 50 5.54 -5.70 5.10
CA VAL A 50 4.50 -4.97 5.86
C VAL A 50 3.62 -5.98 6.63
N LEU A 51 3.17 -7.04 5.97
CA LEU A 51 2.44 -8.11 6.65
C LEU A 51 3.29 -8.77 7.75
N ALA A 52 4.56 -9.05 7.47
CA ALA A 52 5.48 -9.69 8.41
C ALA A 52 5.75 -8.84 9.66
N GLN A 53 5.87 -7.51 9.53
CA GLN A 53 6.02 -6.61 10.67
C GLN A 53 4.83 -6.67 11.63
N VAL A 54 3.61 -6.81 11.11
CA VAL A 54 2.36 -6.82 11.91
C VAL A 54 1.99 -8.20 12.45
N TRP A 55 2.27 -9.28 11.71
CA TRP A 55 1.76 -10.61 12.04
C TRP A 55 2.30 -11.13 13.38
N ARG A 56 1.42 -11.59 14.26
CA ARG A 56 1.76 -12.32 15.50
C ARG A 56 0.81 -13.52 15.64
N PRO A 57 1.26 -14.68 16.16
CA PRO A 57 0.46 -15.90 16.23
C PRO A 57 -0.59 -15.86 17.38
N ARG A 58 -1.37 -14.79 17.45
CA ARG A 58 -2.47 -14.60 18.42
C ARG A 58 -3.80 -14.85 17.70
N PRO A 59 -4.67 -15.77 18.17
CA PRO A 59 -5.88 -16.18 17.45
C PRO A 59 -6.77 -15.02 16.99
N ALA A 60 -6.99 -14.02 17.85
CA ALA A 60 -7.80 -12.84 17.53
C ALA A 60 -7.19 -12.01 16.38
N LEU A 61 -5.87 -11.79 16.42
CA LEU A 61 -5.16 -11.04 15.38
C LEU A 61 -5.19 -11.80 14.04
N VAL A 62 -4.89 -13.10 14.08
CA VAL A 62 -4.92 -13.99 12.91
C VAL A 62 -6.29 -13.94 12.25
N HIS A 63 -7.38 -14.04 13.03
CA HIS A 63 -8.74 -13.99 12.51
C HIS A 63 -9.05 -12.65 11.84
N VAL A 64 -8.73 -11.53 12.49
CA VAL A 64 -8.99 -10.19 11.94
C VAL A 64 -8.19 -9.96 10.66
N LEU A 65 -6.89 -10.22 10.67
CA LEU A 65 -6.03 -10.02 9.49
C LEU A 65 -6.39 -10.96 8.34
N ALA A 66 -6.74 -12.23 8.61
CA ALA A 66 -7.23 -13.13 7.58
C ALA A 66 -8.50 -12.60 6.90
N GLY A 67 -9.37 -11.90 7.64
CA GLY A 67 -10.53 -11.19 7.08
C GLY A 67 -10.13 -10.04 6.16
N VAL A 68 -9.26 -9.15 6.64
CA VAL A 68 -8.73 -8.00 5.88
C VAL A 68 -8.03 -8.45 4.59
N LEU A 69 -7.18 -9.47 4.66
CA LEU A 69 -6.38 -9.93 3.54
C LEU A 69 -7.20 -10.53 2.39
N LYS A 70 -8.45 -10.96 2.61
CA LYS A 70 -9.38 -11.33 1.52
C LYS A 70 -9.73 -10.14 0.61
N GLY A 71 -9.63 -8.92 1.13
CA GLY A 71 -9.81 -7.67 0.39
C GLY A 71 -8.55 -7.18 -0.34
N CYS A 72 -7.38 -7.75 -0.03
CA CYS A 72 -6.07 -7.26 -0.46
C CYS A 72 -5.37 -8.24 -1.41
N ALA A 73 -4.39 -7.74 -2.17
CA ALA A 73 -3.40 -8.54 -2.86
C ALA A 73 -2.07 -8.42 -2.11
N VAL A 74 -1.50 -9.55 -1.71
CA VAL A 74 -0.20 -9.58 -1.03
C VAL A 74 0.88 -9.80 -2.08
N SER A 75 1.77 -8.84 -2.27
CA SER A 75 2.74 -8.84 -3.37
C SER A 75 3.54 -10.14 -3.39
N GLN A 76 3.56 -10.83 -4.55
CA GLN A 76 4.35 -12.04 -4.79
C GLN A 76 4.04 -13.24 -3.85
N ALA A 77 2.95 -13.18 -3.07
CA ALA A 77 2.49 -14.31 -2.29
C ALA A 77 1.58 -15.20 -3.15
N ARG A 78 2.03 -16.44 -3.41
CA ARG A 78 1.35 -17.43 -4.27
C ARG A 78 -0.12 -17.66 -3.90
N SER A 79 -0.44 -17.63 -2.61
CA SER A 79 -1.80 -17.88 -2.09
C SER A 79 -2.64 -16.61 -1.92
N SER A 80 -2.15 -15.45 -2.35
CA SER A 80 -2.88 -14.19 -2.24
C SER A 80 -3.93 -14.03 -3.34
N GLN A 81 -4.88 -13.12 -3.10
CA GLN A 81 -5.84 -12.73 -4.13
C GLN A 81 -5.14 -12.00 -5.28
N PRO A 82 -5.60 -12.16 -6.53
CA PRO A 82 -5.05 -11.40 -7.65
C PRO A 82 -5.23 -9.89 -7.43
N PRO A 83 -4.27 -9.04 -7.86
CA PRO A 83 -4.32 -7.59 -7.70
C PRO A 83 -5.57 -6.94 -8.29
N MET A 84 -5.96 -7.37 -9.49
CA MET A 84 -7.16 -6.90 -10.15
C MET A 84 -8.36 -7.76 -9.73
N ARG A 85 -9.47 -7.11 -9.40
CA ARG A 85 -10.76 -7.78 -9.25
C ARG A 85 -11.30 -8.10 -10.64
N GLU A 86 -11.96 -9.25 -10.80
CA GLU A 86 -12.48 -9.68 -12.10
C GLU A 86 -13.53 -8.68 -12.63
N THR A 87 -13.23 -8.04 -13.76
CA THR A 87 -14.14 -7.11 -14.42
C THR A 87 -14.30 -7.53 -15.89
N ARG A 88 -15.18 -8.51 -16.15
CA ARG A 88 -15.58 -8.99 -17.50
C ARG A 88 -14.46 -9.71 -18.30
N PRO A 89 -14.75 -10.34 -19.46
CA PRO A 89 -13.77 -11.16 -20.19
C PRO A 89 -12.55 -10.35 -20.66
N GLY A 90 -11.37 -10.92 -20.41
CA GLY A 90 -10.07 -10.24 -20.45
C GLY A 90 -9.60 -10.06 -19.01
N ARG A 91 -8.53 -10.76 -18.60
CA ARG A 91 -7.95 -10.61 -17.27
C ARG A 91 -7.00 -9.40 -17.30
N PRO A 92 -7.38 -8.21 -16.80
CA PRO A 92 -6.40 -7.15 -16.64
C PRO A 92 -5.38 -7.61 -15.60
N GLU A 93 -4.10 -7.56 -15.95
CA GLU A 93 -3.01 -7.80 -15.02
C GLU A 93 -2.35 -6.47 -14.68
N CYS A 94 -2.07 -6.26 -13.40
CA CYS A 94 -1.23 -5.15 -12.98
C CYS A 94 0.23 -5.57 -13.14
N ILE A 95 0.93 -5.03 -14.14
CA ILE A 95 2.33 -5.34 -14.43
C ILE A 95 3.22 -5.08 -13.20
N ALA A 96 2.98 -3.95 -12.50
CA ALA A 96 3.73 -3.59 -11.29
C ALA A 96 3.55 -4.58 -10.13
N CYS A 97 2.38 -5.23 -10.02
CA CYS A 97 2.15 -6.30 -9.04
C CYS A 97 2.66 -7.66 -9.52
N ALA A 98 2.55 -7.94 -10.82
CA ALA A 98 3.01 -9.18 -11.43
C ALA A 98 4.54 -9.31 -11.38
N THR A 99 5.23 -8.17 -11.47
CA THR A 99 6.69 -8.09 -11.40
C THR A 99 7.14 -7.62 -10.01
N GLY A 100 7.99 -8.42 -9.35
CA GLY A 100 8.68 -7.98 -8.14
C GLY A 100 9.67 -6.85 -8.42
N PRO A 101 10.24 -6.22 -7.37
CA PRO A 101 11.30 -5.24 -7.54
C PRO A 101 12.55 -5.87 -8.19
N ASP A 102 13.16 -5.15 -9.12
CA ASP A 102 14.45 -5.51 -9.71
C ASP A 102 15.64 -4.85 -8.99
N LEU A 103 16.86 -5.02 -9.51
CA LEU A 103 18.06 -4.44 -8.90
C LEU A 103 18.05 -2.91 -8.87
N ASP A 104 17.47 -2.25 -9.88
CA ASP A 104 17.40 -0.80 -9.93
C ASP A 104 16.35 -0.27 -8.96
N ASP A 105 15.24 -0.98 -8.78
CA ASP A 105 14.28 -0.71 -7.71
C ASP A 105 14.97 -0.77 -6.33
N TRP A 106 15.82 -1.77 -6.07
CA TRP A 106 16.55 -1.85 -4.80
C TRP A 106 17.57 -0.73 -4.61
N ARG A 107 18.26 -0.32 -5.68
CA ARG A 107 19.15 0.85 -5.64
C ARG A 107 18.39 2.13 -5.32
N ARG A 108 17.20 2.32 -5.92
CA ARG A 108 16.33 3.47 -5.64
C ARG A 108 15.84 3.49 -4.20
N ILE A 109 15.48 2.34 -3.63
CA ILE A 109 15.18 2.21 -2.19
C ILE A 109 16.39 2.63 -1.35
N GLY A 110 17.58 2.12 -1.67
CA GLY A 110 18.82 2.50 -0.97
C GLY A 110 19.14 3.99 -1.05
N THR A 111 18.95 4.60 -2.22
CA THR A 111 19.10 6.06 -2.39
C THR A 111 18.09 6.84 -1.55
N ALA A 112 16.82 6.43 -1.55
CA ALA A 112 15.79 7.06 -0.73
C ALA A 112 16.12 6.98 0.76
N LEU A 113 16.57 5.81 1.24
CA LEU A 113 17.03 5.62 2.62
C LEU A 113 18.20 6.52 3.00
N GLY A 114 19.15 6.74 2.09
CA GLY A 114 20.33 7.57 2.35
C GLY A 114 20.10 9.08 2.24
N GLN A 115 19.01 9.53 1.60
CA GLN A 115 18.79 10.94 1.27
C GLN A 115 17.53 11.55 1.87
N ALA A 116 16.55 10.72 2.31
CA ALA A 116 15.31 11.22 2.88
C ALA A 116 15.58 12.07 4.13
N ALA A 117 14.98 13.25 4.16
CA ALA A 117 15.03 14.14 5.31
C ALA A 117 13.94 13.75 6.33
N LEU A 118 14.17 12.64 7.04
CA LEU A 118 13.25 12.16 8.08
C LEU A 118 13.23 13.12 9.27
N LEU A 119 12.03 13.36 9.82
CA LEU A 119 11.84 14.23 10.99
C LEU A 119 12.09 13.50 12.30
N SER A 120 11.96 12.17 12.30
CA SER A 120 12.17 11.33 13.47
C SER A 120 13.67 11.09 13.72
N LYS A 121 14.03 10.83 14.98
CA LYS A 121 15.37 10.33 15.34
C LYS A 121 15.54 8.84 15.03
N GLU A 122 14.53 8.21 14.44
CA GLU A 122 14.55 6.78 14.15
C GLU A 122 15.40 6.52 12.91
N LEU A 123 15.94 5.30 12.82
CA LEU A 123 16.69 4.89 11.64
C LEU A 123 15.75 4.79 10.44
N PRO A 124 16.20 5.13 9.22
CA PRO A 124 15.41 4.95 8.01
C PRO A 124 14.85 3.53 7.88
N ASP A 125 13.53 3.37 7.83
CA ASP A 125 12.86 2.07 7.65
C ASP A 125 12.81 1.67 6.16
N ALA A 126 13.50 0.57 5.83
CA ALA A 126 13.51 -0.03 4.50
C ALA A 126 12.13 -0.52 4.03
N VAL A 127 11.24 -0.89 4.95
CA VAL A 127 9.86 -1.30 4.63
C VAL A 127 9.05 -0.08 4.18
N ASP A 128 9.18 1.06 4.85
CA ASP A 128 8.49 2.28 4.45
C ASP A 128 9.02 2.84 3.13
N ALA A 129 10.34 2.80 2.92
CA ALA A 129 10.94 3.15 1.63
C ALA A 129 10.44 2.22 0.50
N TRP A 130 10.28 0.92 0.77
CA TRP A 130 9.68 -0.01 -0.20
C TRP A 130 8.18 0.28 -0.40
N VAL A 131 7.40 0.59 0.63
CA VAL A 131 6.00 1.01 0.48
C VAL A 131 5.89 2.22 -0.45
N ALA A 132 6.77 3.23 -0.26
CA ALA A 132 6.84 4.39 -1.11
C ALA A 132 7.17 4.02 -2.57
N LEU A 133 8.25 3.26 -2.82
CA LEU A 133 8.60 2.84 -4.18
C LEU A 133 7.53 1.96 -4.82
N ALA A 134 6.91 1.05 -4.07
CA ALA A 134 5.83 0.22 -4.56
C ALA A 134 4.66 1.09 -5.06
N ALA A 135 4.30 2.15 -4.35
CA ALA A 135 3.30 3.10 -4.84
C ALA A 135 3.77 3.83 -6.13
N VAL A 136 5.03 4.28 -6.19
CA VAL A 136 5.61 4.91 -7.39
C VAL A 136 5.52 3.99 -8.62
N ARG A 137 5.79 2.68 -8.45
CA ARG A 137 5.71 1.68 -9.54
C ARG A 137 4.31 1.55 -10.16
N HIS A 138 3.25 1.95 -9.46
CA HIS A 138 1.87 1.88 -9.97
C HIS A 138 1.44 3.13 -10.76
N SER A 139 2.29 4.15 -10.88
CA SER A 139 2.06 5.44 -11.58
C SER A 139 0.92 6.32 -11.06
N SER A 140 -0.11 5.75 -10.43
CA SER A 140 -1.25 6.41 -9.78
C SER A 140 -1.63 5.61 -8.54
N ALA A 141 -1.25 6.08 -7.36
CA ALA A 141 -1.41 5.34 -6.11
C ALA A 141 -1.79 6.23 -4.92
N VAL A 142 -2.32 5.58 -3.88
CA VAL A 142 -2.56 6.18 -2.58
C VAL A 142 -2.03 5.28 -1.48
N ILE A 143 -1.11 5.80 -0.67
CA ILE A 143 -0.51 5.13 0.47
C ILE A 143 -1.34 5.44 1.72
N PHE A 144 -1.71 4.39 2.45
CA PHE A 144 -2.36 4.51 3.76
C PHE A 144 -1.36 4.17 4.85
N THR A 145 -1.02 5.15 5.69
CA THR A 145 0.02 5.03 6.72
C THR A 145 -0.39 5.79 7.98
N ARG A 146 0.20 5.42 9.13
CA ARG A 146 0.06 6.21 10.36
C ARG A 146 1.02 7.39 10.38
N ASP A 147 2.18 7.24 9.74
CA ASP A 147 3.22 8.27 9.66
C ASP A 147 3.33 8.79 8.22
N PRO A 148 2.62 9.87 7.87
CA PRO A 148 2.68 10.43 6.52
C PRO A 148 3.99 11.17 6.26
N ASP A 149 4.67 11.68 7.29
CA ASP A 149 5.83 12.55 7.12
C ASP A 149 7.04 11.73 6.66
N ASP A 150 7.24 10.56 7.26
CA ASP A 150 8.31 9.64 6.84
C ASP A 150 8.09 9.14 5.39
N ILE A 151 6.86 8.79 5.02
CA ILE A 151 6.54 8.41 3.64
C ILE A 151 6.77 9.58 2.68
N ASN A 152 6.34 10.79 3.03
CA ASN A 152 6.55 11.97 2.19
C ASN A 152 8.03 12.30 2.00
N ALA A 153 8.87 12.08 3.01
CA ALA A 153 10.32 12.26 2.89
C ALA A 153 10.93 11.28 1.86
N TYR A 154 10.50 10.02 1.83
CA TYR A 154 10.92 9.08 0.78
C TYR A 154 10.38 9.47 -0.60
N LEU A 155 9.10 9.88 -0.70
CA LEU A 155 8.52 10.30 -1.97
C LEU A 155 9.21 11.55 -2.53
N ALA A 156 9.70 12.46 -1.67
CA ALA A 156 10.49 13.62 -2.12
C ALA A 156 11.77 13.21 -2.86
N VAL A 157 12.43 12.13 -2.42
CA VAL A 157 13.61 11.58 -3.12
C VAL A 157 13.20 10.79 -4.37
N LEU A 158 12.14 10.00 -4.28
CA LEU A 158 11.67 9.15 -5.40
C LEU A 158 10.97 9.93 -6.53
N ASN A 159 10.54 11.17 -6.24
CA ASN A 159 9.92 12.13 -7.14
C ASN A 159 8.79 11.54 -8.02
N PRO A 160 7.71 10.99 -7.44
CA PRO A 160 6.60 10.42 -8.19
C PRO A 160 5.70 11.50 -8.80
N THR A 161 4.95 11.13 -9.84
CA THR A 161 4.00 12.02 -10.53
C THR A 161 2.61 12.06 -9.90
N ASP A 162 2.08 10.94 -9.38
CA ASP A 162 0.71 10.84 -8.84
C ASP A 162 0.64 9.80 -7.70
N VAL A 163 1.33 10.10 -6.60
CA VAL A 163 1.24 9.32 -5.36
C VAL A 163 0.73 10.23 -4.26
N HIS A 164 -0.36 9.80 -3.61
CA HIS A 164 -0.92 10.49 -2.45
C HIS A 164 -0.68 9.72 -1.17
N VAL A 165 -0.58 10.42 -0.05
CA VAL A 165 -0.45 9.83 1.28
C VAL A 165 -1.68 10.20 2.10
N VAL A 166 -2.30 9.20 2.72
CA VAL A 166 -3.46 9.37 3.60
C VAL A 166 -3.12 8.81 4.97
N THR A 167 -3.15 9.69 5.96
CA THR A 167 -3.00 9.30 7.37
C THR A 167 -4.20 8.49 7.82
N VAL A 168 -4.00 7.43 8.60
CA VAL A 168 -5.06 6.53 9.13
C VAL A 168 -5.18 6.54 10.63
#